data_AF-A0A355A1E9-F1
#
_entry.id   AF-A0A355A1E9-F1
#
_cell.length_a   1.000
_cell.length_b   1.000
_cell.length_c   1.000
_cell.angle_alpha   90.00
_cell.angle_beta   90.00
_cell.angle_gamma   90.00
#
_symmetry.space_group_name_H-M   'P 1'
#
loop_
_entity.id
_entity.type
_entity.pdbx_description
1 polymer ?
#
loop_
_entity_poly.entity_id
_entity_poly.type
_entity_poly.pdbx_seq_one_letter_code
_entity_poly.pdbx_strand_id
1 'polypeptide(L)'
;GLTNLVSRPSLGIKDLTKEDYREGAALLLSKLLLYKPKIAAYVGIGVYKNFSGRHHIKPGLQEDPIVTGVVDFVLPSTSGLNRMAYKEKLAWFSKLKDLAERKGGLS
;
A
#
# COMPACT_ATOMS: atom_id res chain seq x y z
N GLY A 1 -8.59 -0.68 -9.38
CA GLY A 1 -8.36 -2.14 -9.32
C GLY A 1 -7.82 -2.53 -7.96
N LEU A 2 -7.77 -3.83 -7.65
CA LEU A 2 -7.18 -4.39 -6.43
C LEU A 2 -6.05 -5.36 -6.82
N THR A 3 -4.91 -5.29 -6.15
CA THR A 3 -3.80 -6.25 -6.31
C THR A 3 -3.14 -6.49 -4.96
N ASN A 4 -2.66 -7.72 -4.73
CA ASN A 4 -1.90 -8.08 -3.54
C ASN A 4 -0.40 -7.98 -3.82
N LEU A 5 0.38 -7.56 -2.81
CA LEU A 5 1.85 -7.56 -2.84
C LEU A 5 2.40 -9.00 -2.86
N VAL A 6 1.72 -9.95 -2.23
CA VAL A 6 2.09 -11.38 -2.23
C VAL A 6 0.91 -12.18 -2.77
N SER A 7 1.17 -13.01 -3.77
CA SER A 7 0.17 -13.87 -4.45
C SER A 7 -0.03 -15.22 -3.76
N ARG A 8 0.84 -15.60 -2.83
CA ARG A 8 0.77 -16.89 -2.13
C ARG A 8 -0.27 -16.83 -1.00
N PRO A 9 -1.21 -17.80 -0.91
CA PRO A 9 -2.04 -17.96 0.28
C PRO A 9 -1.12 -18.19 1.49
N SER A 10 -1.17 -17.29 2.47
CA SER A 10 -0.49 -17.44 3.76
C SER A 10 -1.52 -17.27 4.87
N LEU A 11 -1.46 -18.10 5.91
CA LEU A 11 -2.40 -18.04 7.04
C LEU A 11 -2.15 -16.77 7.88
N GLY A 12 -0.99 -16.12 7.71
CA GLY A 12 -0.73 -14.75 8.10
C GLY A 12 0.64 -14.23 7.67
N ILE A 13 0.95 -12.98 8.03
CA ILE A 13 2.25 -12.31 7.78
C ILE A 13 3.45 -13.12 8.33
N LYS A 14 3.21 -13.99 9.32
CA LYS A 14 4.24 -14.79 10.01
C LYS A 14 4.80 -15.93 9.15
N ASP A 15 4.11 -16.34 8.09
CA ASP A 15 4.53 -17.44 7.22
C ASP A 15 5.30 -16.96 5.98
N LEU A 16 5.49 -15.65 5.85
CA LEU A 16 6.17 -15.04 4.70
C LEU A 16 7.67 -14.90 4.97
N THR A 17 8.48 -15.54 4.12
CA THR A 17 9.93 -15.43 4.17
C THR A 17 10.40 -14.10 3.56
N LYS A 18 11.66 -13.72 3.83
CA LYS A 18 12.29 -12.57 3.15
C LYS A 18 12.27 -12.71 1.63
N GLU A 19 12.35 -13.95 1.15
CA GLU A 19 12.34 -14.27 -0.27
C GLU A 19 10.96 -14.04 -0.90
N ASP A 20 9.90 -14.47 -0.21
CA ASP A 20 8.50 -14.20 -0.65
C ASP A 20 8.22 -12.70 -0.76
N TYR A 21 8.77 -11.88 0.15
CA TYR A 21 8.66 -10.41 0.05
C TYR A 21 9.44 -9.83 -1.12
N ARG A 22 10.63 -10.37 -1.41
CA ARG A 22 11.46 -9.92 -2.54
C ARG A 22 10.78 -10.20 -3.88
N GLU A 23 10.29 -11.43 -4.06
CA GLU A 23 9.55 -11.82 -5.27
C GLU A 23 8.24 -11.02 -5.40
N GLY A 24 7.49 -10.89 -4.30
CA GLY A 24 6.26 -10.10 -4.27
C GLY A 24 6.49 -8.62 -4.61
N ALA A 25 7.57 -8.02 -4.10
CA ALA A 25 7.94 -6.64 -4.40
C ALA A 25 8.28 -6.46 -5.89
N ALA A 26 9.04 -7.37 -6.49
CA ALA A 26 9.36 -7.33 -7.92
C ALA A 26 8.12 -7.46 -8.81
N LEU A 27 7.18 -8.34 -8.45
CA LEU A 27 5.90 -8.50 -9.15
C LEU A 27 5.02 -7.25 -9.01
N LEU A 28 4.94 -6.66 -7.82
CA LEU A 28 4.18 -5.43 -7.61
C LEU A 28 4.80 -4.26 -8.39
N LEU A 29 6.12 -4.11 -8.37
CA LEU A 29 6.81 -3.07 -9.13
C LEU A 29 6.50 -3.19 -10.64
N SER A 30 6.59 -4.41 -11.18
CA SER A 30 6.24 -4.69 -12.58
C SER A 30 4.81 -4.27 -12.91
N LYS A 31 3.84 -4.56 -12.03
CA LYS A 31 2.44 -4.14 -12.19
C LYS A 31 2.28 -2.63 -12.14
N LEU A 32 2.95 -1.95 -11.21
CA LEU A 32 2.87 -0.48 -11.09
C LEU A 32 3.48 0.22 -12.31
N LEU A 33 4.58 -0.30 -12.85
CA LEU A 33 5.20 0.20 -14.08
C LEU A 33 4.32 -0.03 -15.32
N LEU A 34 3.64 -1.17 -15.39
CA LEU A 34 2.74 -1.52 -16.49
C LEU A 34 1.45 -0.69 -16.48
N TYR A 35 0.75 -0.67 -15.34
CA TYR A 35 -0.59 -0.07 -15.25
C TYR A 35 -0.59 1.41 -14.88
N LYS A 36 0.50 1.91 -14.28
CA LYS A 36 0.67 3.31 -13.82
C LYS A 36 -0.61 3.94 -13.25
N PRO A 37 -1.18 3.36 -12.18
CA PRO A 37 -2.39 3.91 -11.60
C PRO A 37 -2.13 5.32 -11.06
N LYS A 38 -3.15 6.18 -11.02
CA LYS A 38 -3.05 7.51 -10.40
C LYS A 38 -2.60 7.42 -8.93
N ILE A 39 -3.05 6.38 -8.21
CA ILE A 39 -2.74 6.13 -6.81
C ILE A 39 -2.53 4.62 -6.59
N ALA A 40 -1.45 4.25 -5.90
CA ALA A 40 -1.23 2.95 -5.29
C ALA A 40 -1.47 3.04 -3.77
N ALA A 41 -2.52 2.38 -3.28
CA ALA A 41 -2.87 2.36 -1.86
C ALA A 41 -2.39 1.07 -1.18
N TYR A 42 -1.55 1.20 -0.16
CA TYR A 42 -0.93 0.07 0.56
C TYR A 42 -1.60 -0.12 1.92
N VAL A 43 -2.34 -1.22 2.10
CA VAL A 43 -3.05 -1.51 3.35
C VAL A 43 -2.11 -2.15 4.38
N GLY A 44 -1.43 -1.29 5.14
CA GLY A 44 -0.51 -1.67 6.21
C GLY A 44 0.90 -1.11 6.00
N ILE A 45 1.44 -0.49 7.04
CA ILE A 45 2.80 0.07 7.05
C ILE A 45 3.85 -0.98 6.70
N GLY A 46 3.69 -2.21 7.22
CA GLY A 46 4.59 -3.33 6.93
C GLY A 46 4.61 -3.73 5.45
N VAL A 47 3.48 -3.60 4.74
CA VAL A 47 3.39 -3.89 3.30
C VAL A 47 4.28 -2.90 2.54
N TYR A 48 4.08 -1.60 2.79
CA TYR A 48 4.88 -0.57 2.13
C TYR A 48 6.35 -0.61 2.54
N LYS A 49 6.65 -0.93 3.81
CA LYS A 49 8.01 -1.11 4.31
C LYS A 49 8.77 -2.20 3.56
N ASN A 50 8.16 -3.39 3.42
CA ASN A 50 8.80 -4.49 2.71
C ASN A 50 8.92 -4.20 1.20
N PHE A 51 7.94 -3.52 0.61
CA PHE A 51 7.98 -3.15 -0.81
C PHE A 51 9.03 -2.06 -1.11
N SER A 52 9.05 -0.98 -0.32
CA SER A 52 9.91 0.19 -0.55
C SER A 52 11.33 0.04 0.01
N GLY A 53 11.56 -0.90 0.94
CA GLY A 53 12.80 -0.99 1.70
C GLY A 53 13.00 0.13 2.73
N ARG A 54 12.01 1.01 2.97
CA ARG A 54 12.14 2.18 3.86
C ARG A 54 11.82 1.85 5.32
N HIS A 55 12.54 2.49 6.25
CA HIS A 55 12.42 2.16 7.68
C HIS A 55 11.38 3.00 8.44
N HIS A 56 11.24 4.28 8.11
CA HIS A 56 10.37 5.24 8.82
C HIS A 56 9.19 5.64 7.94
N ILE A 57 8.08 4.91 8.06
CA ILE A 57 6.87 5.12 7.26
C ILE A 57 5.73 5.53 8.18
N LYS A 58 5.04 6.62 7.82
CA LYS A 58 3.81 7.07 8.45
C LYS A 58 2.63 6.79 7.52
N PRO A 59 1.41 6.52 8.06
CA PRO A 59 0.21 6.48 7.24
C PRO A 59 -0.03 7.80 6.50
N GLY A 60 -0.60 7.71 5.30
CA GLY A 60 -0.93 8.84 4.44
C GLY A 60 -0.16 8.86 3.12
N LEU A 61 -0.16 10.02 2.47
CA LEU A 61 0.58 10.31 1.25
C LEU A 61 2.09 10.22 1.50
N GLN A 62 2.81 9.56 0.61
CA GLN A 62 4.27 9.49 0.66
C GLN A 62 4.88 10.53 -0.29
N GLU A 63 5.92 11.23 0.17
CA GLU A 63 6.54 12.34 -0.56
C GLU A 63 7.32 11.89 -1.80
N ASP A 64 8.01 10.75 -1.67
CA ASP A 64 8.83 10.16 -2.73
C ASP A 64 8.18 8.84 -3.19
N PRO A 65 7.39 8.83 -4.28
CA PRO A 65 6.77 7.60 -4.76
C PRO A 65 7.77 6.66 -5.42
N ILE A 66 7.57 5.35 -5.28
CA ILE A 66 8.46 4.33 -5.87
C ILE A 66 8.45 4.36 -7.40
N VAL A 67 7.30 4.67 -8.01
CA VAL A 67 7.14 4.77 -9.46
C VAL A 67 6.75 6.20 -9.82
N THR A 68 7.54 6.85 -10.69
CA THR A 68 7.25 8.19 -11.18
C THR A 68 5.87 8.26 -11.84
N GLY A 69 5.05 9.23 -11.42
CA GLY A 69 3.69 9.42 -11.91
C GLY A 69 2.63 8.59 -11.17
N VAL A 70 3.03 7.69 -10.27
CA VAL A 70 2.14 6.97 -9.36
C VAL A 70 2.22 7.62 -7.98
N VAL A 71 1.08 7.90 -7.36
CA VAL A 71 1.05 8.39 -5.97
C VAL A 71 1.03 7.21 -5.00
N ASP A 72 1.97 7.18 -4.05
CA ASP A 72 1.97 6.18 -2.99
C ASP A 72 1.18 6.67 -1.78
N PHE A 73 0.21 5.88 -1.32
CA PHE A 73 -0.59 6.17 -0.12
C PHE A 73 -0.62 4.97 0.82
N VAL A 74 -0.19 5.17 2.07
CA VAL A 74 -0.11 4.09 3.07
C VAL A 74 -1.29 4.17 4.03
N LEU A 75 -2.04 3.08 4.14
CA LEU A 75 -3.13 2.93 5.10
C LEU A 75 -2.66 2.13 6.33
N PRO A 76 -3.29 2.29 7.50
CA PRO A 76 -3.14 1.33 8.58
C PRO A 76 -3.64 -0.05 8.14
N SER A 77 -3.11 -1.12 8.76
CA SER A 77 -3.57 -2.48 8.48
C SER A 77 -5.01 -2.69 8.96
N THR A 78 -5.81 -3.42 8.18
CA THR A 78 -7.16 -3.84 8.57
C THR A 78 -7.19 -5.13 9.39
N SER A 79 -6.04 -5.79 9.61
CA SER A 79 -5.93 -6.99 10.45
C SER A 79 -6.47 -6.77 11.86
N GLY A 80 -7.07 -7.81 12.45
CA GLY A 80 -7.53 -7.82 13.84
C GLY A 80 -6.40 -7.64 14.88
N LEU A 81 -5.14 -7.86 14.48
CA LEU A 81 -3.97 -7.58 15.32
C LEU A 81 -3.68 -6.07 15.45
N ASN A 82 -4.18 -5.26 14.51
CA ASN A 82 -4.04 -3.80 14.59
C ASN A 82 -5.07 -3.22 15.57
N ARG A 83 -4.59 -2.76 16.72
CA ARG A 83 -5.37 -2.18 17.83
C ARG A 83 -5.93 -0.79 17.56
N MET A 84 -5.60 -0.17 16.42
CA MET A 84 -6.18 1.12 16.01
C MET A 84 -7.71 1.01 15.93
N ALA A 85 -8.41 2.02 16.47
CA ALA A 85 -9.86 2.03 16.51
C ALA A 85 -10.46 2.09 15.10
N TYR A 86 -11.65 1.52 14.92
CA TYR A 86 -12.33 1.52 13.62
C TYR A 86 -12.50 2.93 13.06
N LYS A 87 -12.91 3.90 13.89
CA LYS A 87 -13.09 5.30 13.49
C LYS A 87 -11.79 5.93 12.96
N GLU A 88 -10.65 5.58 13.56
CA GLU A 88 -9.34 6.06 13.12
C GLU A 88 -8.94 5.42 11.78
N LYS A 89 -9.17 4.10 11.63
CA LYS A 89 -8.96 3.42 10.33
C LYS A 89 -9.82 4.07 9.25
N LEU A 90 -11.11 4.29 9.53
CA LEU A 90 -12.05 4.92 8.60
C LEU A 90 -11.59 6.31 8.17
N ALA A 91 -11.07 7.13 9.09
CA ALA A 91 -10.54 8.45 8.76
C ALA A 91 -9.40 8.40 7.72
N TRP A 92 -8.56 7.37 7.74
CA TRP A 92 -7.52 7.18 6.72
C TRP A 92 -8.09 6.79 5.36
N PHE A 93 -9.12 5.94 5.32
CA PHE A 93 -9.82 5.61 4.08
C PHE A 93 -10.57 6.81 3.51
N SER A 94 -11.15 7.68 4.36
CA SER A 94 -11.73 8.96 3.92
C SER A 94 -10.68 9.86 3.27
N LYS A 95 -9.50 10.02 3.88
CA LYS A 95 -8.40 10.79 3.26
C LYS A 95 -7.96 10.24 1.89
N LEU A 96 -7.94 8.91 1.74
CA LEU A 96 -7.65 8.28 0.46
C LEU A 96 -8.75 8.59 -0.58
N LYS A 97 -10.01 8.53 -0.17
CA LYS A 97 -11.15 8.90 -1.03
C LYS A 97 -11.02 10.36 -1.51
N ASP A 98 -10.78 11.29 -0.61
CA ASP A 98 -10.62 12.72 -0.94
C ASP A 98 -9.46 12.93 -1.94
N LEU A 99 -8.35 12.22 -1.74
CA LEU A 99 -7.21 12.26 -2.66
C LEU A 99 -7.57 11.70 -4.05
N ALA A 100 -8.30 10.58 -4.09
CA ALA A 100 -8.75 9.96 -5.33
C ALA A 100 -9.72 10.86 -6.10
N GLU A 101 -10.64 11.54 -5.41
CA GLU A 101 -11.57 12.49 -6.01
C GLU A 101 -10.84 13.70 -6.60
N ARG A 102 -9.88 14.29 -5.87
CA ARG A 102 -9.04 15.40 -6.39
C ARG A 102 -8.25 15.02 -7.63
N LYS A 103 -7.76 13.77 -7.70
CA LYS A 103 -7.04 13.24 -8.87
C LYS A 103 -7.96 12.77 -9.99
N GLY A 104 -9.22 12.48 -9.67
CA GLY A 104 -10.27 12.05 -10.61
C GLY A 104 -10.95 13.23 -11.32
N GLY A 105 -11.12 14.37 -10.63
CA GLY A 105 -11.71 15.60 -11.18
C GLY A 105 -10.76 16.46 -12.02
N LEU A 106 -9.49 16.05 -12.16
CA LEU A 106 -8.57 16.51 -13.20
C LEU A 106 -8.69 15.52 -14.37
N SER A 107 -9.74 15.69 -15.16
CA SER A 107 -9.93 15.10 -16.49
C SER A 107 -9.92 16.21 -17.52
#